data_AF-A0A7S0NRC7-F1
#
_entry.id   AF-A0A7S0NRC7-F1
#
_cell.length_a   1.000
_cell.length_b   1.000
_cell.length_c   1.000
_cell.angle_alpha   90.00
_cell.angle_beta   90.00
_cell.angle_gamma   90.00
#
_symmetry.space_group_name_H-M   'P 1'
#
loop_
_entity.id
_entity.type
_entity.pdbx_description
1 polymer ?
#
loop_
_entity_poly.entity_id
_entity_poly.type
_entity_poly.pdbx_seq_one_letter_code
_entity_poly.pdbx_strand_id
1 'polypeptide(L)'
;KSAAAPNRLIKLLATDSVVIKEDTRALEFYYHMLRPHVHYLPFNFSARYLSRNRGYHGYDVQTNLLEVLEYALSHDAEMQAIGRRAQRLMHTHLCYAARRCYWLRLIQRYARLLTYQP
;
A
#
# COMPACT_ATOMS: atom_id res chain seq x y z
N LYS A 1 6.74 -13.83 -1.72
CA LYS A 1 7.10 -12.40 -1.83
C LYS A 1 6.57 -11.88 -3.16
N SER A 2 5.66 -10.90 -3.18
CA SER A 2 5.31 -10.22 -4.43
C SER A 2 6.53 -9.41 -4.88
N ALA A 3 6.97 -9.58 -6.13
CA ALA A 3 8.14 -8.89 -6.67
C ALA A 3 7.90 -7.39 -6.92
N ALA A 4 6.63 -6.98 -6.96
CA ALA A 4 6.20 -5.60 -7.14
C ALA A 4 4.99 -5.29 -6.26
N ALA A 5 4.73 -4.00 -6.04
CA ALA A 5 3.51 -3.55 -5.38
C ALA A 5 2.28 -3.82 -6.27
N PRO A 6 1.15 -4.22 -5.67
CA PRO A 6 -0.01 -4.63 -6.44
C PRO A 6 -0.81 -3.43 -6.95
N ASN A 7 -1.05 -3.38 -8.27
CA ASN A 7 -2.00 -2.46 -8.93
C ASN A 7 -3.44 -2.50 -8.36
N ARG A 8 -3.74 -3.44 -7.47
CA ARG A 8 -5.01 -3.55 -6.76
C ARG A 8 -5.18 -2.44 -5.71
N LEU A 9 -4.11 -2.01 -5.03
CA LEU A 9 -4.20 -1.10 -3.89
C LEU A 9 -4.86 0.22 -4.27
N ILE A 10 -4.42 0.84 -5.37
CA ILE A 10 -4.96 2.12 -5.86
C ILE A 10 -6.47 2.06 -6.14
N LYS A 11 -6.98 0.89 -6.57
CA LYS A 11 -8.42 0.70 -6.84
C LYS A 11 -9.20 0.56 -5.55
N LEU A 12 -8.67 -0.16 -4.56
CA LEU A 12 -9.30 -0.34 -3.25
C LEU A 12 -9.40 0.99 -2.49
N LEU A 13 -8.33 1.79 -2.50
CA LEU A 13 -8.31 3.11 -1.87
C LEU A 13 -9.30 4.10 -2.47
N ALA A 14 -9.78 3.87 -3.70
CA ALA A 14 -10.75 4.74 -4.37
C ALA A 14 -12.21 4.37 -4.04
N THR A 15 -12.41 3.30 -3.27
CA THR A 15 -13.72 2.94 -2.72
C THR A 15 -13.95 3.67 -1.39
N ASP A 16 -15.17 3.59 -0.84
CA ASP A 16 -15.47 4.10 0.51
C ASP A 16 -15.22 3.06 1.62
N SER A 17 -14.53 1.96 1.32
CA SER A 17 -14.20 0.91 2.27
C SER A 17 -12.84 1.15 2.92
N VAL A 18 -12.68 0.77 4.20
CA VAL A 18 -11.37 0.74 4.84
C VAL A 18 -10.48 -0.29 4.15
N VAL A 19 -9.25 0.10 3.83
CA VAL A 19 -8.25 -0.80 3.26
C VAL A 19 -7.33 -1.30 4.37
N ILE A 20 -7.24 -2.62 4.53
CA ILE A 20 -6.23 -3.27 5.37
C ILE A 20 -5.04 -3.61 4.47
N LYS A 21 -3.88 -3.03 4.75
CA LYS A 21 -2.69 -3.10 3.90
C LYS A 21 -1.51 -3.68 4.69
N GLU A 22 -0.82 -4.66 4.10
CA GLU A 22 0.42 -5.21 4.64
C GLU A 22 1.49 -4.09 4.74
N ASP A 23 2.18 -4.03 5.87
CA ASP A 23 3.38 -3.21 6.01
C ASP A 23 4.54 -3.89 5.28
N THR A 24 4.82 -3.40 4.08
CA THR A 24 5.77 -3.98 3.15
C THR A 24 6.73 -2.92 2.65
N ARG A 25 7.96 -3.34 2.35
CA ARG A 25 8.98 -2.49 1.72
C ARG A 25 8.71 -2.21 0.24
N ALA A 26 7.74 -2.91 -0.38
CA ALA A 26 7.35 -2.63 -1.76
C ALA A 26 6.69 -1.24 -1.84
N LEU A 27 7.12 -0.43 -2.80
CA LEU A 27 6.68 0.95 -2.97
C LEU A 27 6.09 1.19 -4.35
N GLU A 28 5.08 2.05 -4.42
CA GLU A 28 4.66 2.73 -5.64
C GLU A 28 4.88 4.24 -5.49
N PHE A 29 4.91 4.95 -6.61
CA PHE A 29 5.23 6.39 -6.64
C PHE A 29 4.37 7.24 -5.70
N TYR A 30 3.15 6.80 -5.36
CA TYR A 30 2.22 7.53 -4.50
C TYR A 30 2.23 7.12 -3.02
N TYR A 31 2.99 6.10 -2.63
CA TYR A 31 2.93 5.58 -1.26
C TYR A 31 3.36 6.61 -0.22
N HIS A 32 4.21 7.56 -0.59
CA HIS A 32 4.62 8.68 0.28
C HIS A 32 3.46 9.60 0.71
N MET A 33 2.33 9.58 -0.01
CA MET A 33 1.11 10.32 0.37
C MET A 33 0.21 9.51 1.31
N LEU A 34 0.38 8.19 1.37
CA LEU A 34 -0.38 7.32 2.25
C LEU A 34 0.24 7.35 3.65
N ARG A 35 -0.63 7.36 4.66
CA ARG A 35 -0.23 7.40 6.07
C ARG A 35 -1.01 6.30 6.81
N PRO A 36 -0.33 5.43 7.57
CA PRO A 36 -0.99 4.43 8.40
C PRO A 36 -2.01 5.09 9.33
N HIS A 37 -3.14 4.43 9.57
CA HIS A 37 -4.28 4.89 10.39
C HIS A 37 -4.99 6.18 9.90
N VAL A 38 -4.48 6.84 8.86
CA VAL A 38 -5.15 7.98 8.22
C VAL A 38 -5.87 7.54 6.95
N HIS A 39 -5.19 6.76 6.10
CA HIS A 39 -5.66 6.35 4.78
C HIS A 39 -5.85 4.83 4.64
N TYR A 40 -5.35 4.03 5.58
CA TYR A 40 -5.47 2.58 5.59
C TYR A 40 -5.13 2.03 6.99
N LEU A 41 -5.52 0.80 7.27
CA LEU A 41 -5.08 0.07 8.46
C LEU A 41 -3.84 -0.81 8.14
N PRO A 42 -2.70 -0.62 8.80
CA PRO A 42 -1.54 -1.47 8.60
C PRO A 42 -1.71 -2.82 9.31
N PHE A 43 -1.16 -3.89 8.72
CA PHE A 43 -0.89 -5.14 9.44
C PHE A 43 0.48 -5.68 9.07
N ASN A 44 1.09 -6.44 9.98
CA ASN A 44 2.39 -7.05 9.81
C ASN A 44 2.26 -8.50 9.32
N PHE A 45 3.17 -8.90 8.45
CA PHE A 45 3.30 -10.28 8.00
C PHE A 45 4.79 -10.65 7.90
N SER A 46 5.15 -11.77 8.53
CA SER A 46 6.49 -12.36 8.41
C SER A 46 6.34 -13.86 8.26
N ALA A 47 7.11 -14.45 7.34
CA ALA A 47 7.17 -15.89 7.16
C ALA A 47 8.64 -16.33 7.17
N ARG A 48 9.01 -17.16 8.13
CA ARG A 48 10.35 -17.73 8.25
C ARG A 48 10.32 -19.17 7.79
N TYR A 49 11.11 -19.49 6.77
CA TYR A 49 11.26 -20.88 6.32
C TYR A 49 11.91 -21.71 7.42
N LEU A 50 11.31 -22.86 7.72
CA LEU A 50 11.82 -23.85 8.65
C LEU A 50 12.23 -25.10 7.86
N SER A 51 13.52 -25.43 7.90
CA SER A 51 14.04 -26.73 7.49
C SER A 51 14.48 -27.47 8.74
N ARG A 52 13.73 -28.49 9.14
CA ARG A 52 14.09 -29.34 10.30
C ARG A 52 14.77 -30.63 9.81
N ASN A 53 15.75 -31.12 10.57
CA ASN A 53 16.52 -32.36 10.31
C ASN A 53 15.67 -33.67 10.21
N ARG A 54 14.33 -33.59 10.18
CA ARG A 54 13.41 -34.73 10.11
C ARG A 54 12.43 -34.66 8.93
N GLY A 55 12.80 -34.00 7.83
CA GLY A 55 12.03 -34.00 6.58
C GLY A 55 10.77 -33.13 6.57
N TYR A 56 10.54 -32.30 7.59
CA TYR A 56 9.49 -31.30 7.58
C TYR A 56 10.01 -29.97 7.04
N HIS A 57 9.43 -29.53 5.94
CA HIS A 57 9.64 -28.22 5.32
C HIS A 57 8.37 -27.40 5.48
N GLY A 58 8.48 -26.21 6.06
CA GLY A 58 7.33 -25.35 6.28
C GLY A 58 7.71 -23.89 6.50
N TYR A 59 6.72 -23.06 6.73
CA TYR A 59 6.92 -21.65 7.10
C TYR A 59 6.31 -21.40 8.47
N ASP A 60 7.08 -20.78 9.34
CA ASP A 60 6.61 -20.16 10.57
C ASP A 60 6.08 -18.78 10.23
N VAL A 61 4.76 -18.62 10.26
CA VAL A 61 4.05 -17.39 9.85
C VAL A 61 3.63 -16.62 11.09
N GLN A 62 4.05 -15.36 11.17
CA GLN A 62 3.68 -14.42 12.22
C GLN A 62 2.93 -13.24 11.62
N THR A 63 1.75 -12.93 12.16
CA THR A 63 0.91 -11.81 11.72
C THR A 63 0.01 -11.32 12.84
N ASN A 64 -0.31 -10.02 12.85
CA ASN A 64 -1.32 -9.41 13.73
C ASN A 64 -2.66 -9.16 13.01
N LEU A 65 -2.91 -9.82 11.87
CA LEU A 65 -4.10 -9.56 11.06
C LEU A 65 -5.42 -9.76 11.83
N LEU A 66 -5.50 -10.77 12.71
CA LEU A 66 -6.69 -11.02 13.52
C LEU A 66 -7.00 -9.85 14.47
N GLU A 67 -5.98 -9.35 15.18
CA GLU A 67 -6.11 -8.19 16.07
C GLU A 67 -6.59 -6.95 15.31
N VAL A 68 -6.04 -6.72 14.10
CA VAL A 68 -6.45 -5.61 13.23
C VAL A 68 -7.90 -5.76 12.77
N LEU A 69 -8.36 -6.97 12.48
CA LEU A 69 -9.75 -7.24 12.08
C LEU A 69 -10.73 -7.03 13.25
N GLU A 70 -10.40 -7.56 14.43
CA GLU A 70 -11.23 -7.37 15.64
C GLU A 70 -11.34 -5.89 16.01
N TYR A 71 -10.24 -5.14 15.88
CA TYR A 71 -10.24 -3.70 16.08
C TYR A 71 -11.16 -2.99 15.05
N ALA A 72 -11.01 -3.31 13.76
CA ALA A 72 -11.83 -2.72 12.70
C ALA A 72 -13.33 -2.99 12.90
N LEU A 73 -13.69 -4.21 13.31
CA LEU A 73 -15.08 -4.61 13.55
C LEU A 73 -15.71 -3.91 14.76
N SER A 74 -14.90 -3.49 15.74
CA SER A 74 -15.36 -2.78 16.93
C SER A 74 -15.37 -1.25 16.79
N HIS A 75 -14.85 -0.69 15.69
CA HIS A 75 -14.64 0.76 15.50
C HIS A 75 -15.19 1.26 14.15
N ASP A 76 -16.44 0.94 13.81
CA ASP A 76 -17.05 1.20 12.49
C ASP A 76 -16.94 2.68 12.03
N ALA A 77 -17.31 3.64 12.89
CA ALA A 77 -17.25 5.06 12.55
C ALA A 77 -15.81 5.54 12.21
N GLU A 78 -14.81 4.98 12.89
CA GLU A 78 -13.41 5.26 12.58
C GLU A 78 -13.01 4.63 11.24
N MET A 79 -13.42 3.39 10.98
CA MET A 79 -13.14 2.69 9.72
C MET A 79 -13.74 3.43 8.53
N GLN A 80 -14.98 3.92 8.66
CA GLN A 80 -15.62 4.74 7.65
C GLN A 80 -14.86 6.06 7.44
N ALA A 81 -14.39 6.71 8.50
CA ALA A 81 -13.59 7.92 8.38
C ALA A 81 -12.25 7.68 7.67
N ILE A 82 -11.57 6.56 7.94
CA ILE A 82 -10.34 6.15 7.24
C ILE A 82 -10.63 5.91 5.76
N GLY A 83 -11.68 5.14 5.43
CA GLY A 83 -12.11 4.87 4.05
C GLY A 83 -12.36 6.17 3.26
N ARG A 84 -13.16 7.09 3.82
CA ARG A 84 -13.45 8.39 3.21
C ARG A 84 -12.21 9.25 2.98
N ARG A 85 -11.25 9.24 3.91
CA ARG A 85 -9.97 9.96 3.74
C ARG A 85 -9.16 9.39 2.60
N ALA A 86 -9.08 8.06 2.49
CA ALA A 86 -8.41 7.38 1.39
C ALA A 86 -9.06 7.73 0.04
N GLN A 87 -10.39 7.61 -0.03
CA GLN A 87 -11.18 7.92 -1.22
C GLN A 87 -10.95 9.36 -1.67
N ARG A 88 -10.99 10.31 -0.72
CA ARG A 88 -10.73 11.72 -1.00
C ARG A 88 -9.34 11.95 -1.57
N LEU A 89 -8.29 11.35 -0.97
CA LEU A 89 -6.94 11.43 -1.50
C LEU A 89 -6.88 10.88 -2.93
N MET A 90 -7.57 9.76 -3.19
CA MET A 90 -7.64 9.16 -4.52
C MET A 90 -8.26 10.09 -5.57
N HIS A 91 -9.38 10.74 -5.24
CA HIS A 91 -10.07 11.64 -6.19
C HIS A 91 -9.41 13.01 -6.34
N THR A 92 -8.59 13.45 -5.38
CA THR A 92 -7.99 14.80 -5.39
C THR A 92 -6.52 14.80 -5.81
N HIS A 93 -5.72 13.84 -5.34
CA HIS A 93 -4.26 13.82 -5.51
C HIS A 93 -3.76 12.64 -6.36
N LEU A 94 -4.60 11.64 -6.61
CA LEU A 94 -4.27 10.48 -7.45
C LEU A 94 -5.26 10.23 -8.58
N CYS A 95 -6.06 11.25 -8.91
CA CYS A 95 -6.93 11.23 -10.06
C CYS A 95 -6.11 11.12 -11.36
N TYR A 96 -6.79 10.86 -12.48
CA TYR A 96 -6.13 10.69 -13.78
C TYR A 96 -5.27 11.92 -14.16
N ALA A 97 -5.78 13.13 -13.94
CA ALA A 97 -5.06 14.37 -14.23
C ALA A 97 -3.78 14.51 -13.38
N ALA A 98 -3.86 14.24 -12.07
CA ALA A 98 -2.71 14.29 -11.17
C ALA A 98 -1.62 13.28 -11.56
N ARG A 99 -2.01 12.03 -11.91
CA ARG A 99 -1.07 11.00 -12.37
C ARG A 99 -0.38 11.38 -13.68
N ARG A 100 -1.12 11.95 -14.64
CA ARG A 100 -0.53 12.48 -15.88
C ARG A 100 0.46 13.60 -15.60
N CYS A 101 0.12 14.54 -14.72
CA CYS A 101 1.00 15.63 -14.34
C CYS A 101 2.28 15.12 -13.67
N TYR A 102 2.17 14.12 -12.79
CA TYR A 102 3.33 13.45 -12.19
C TYR A 102 4.28 12.91 -13.26
N TRP A 103 3.78 12.13 -14.22
CA TRP A 103 4.61 11.57 -15.30
C TRP A 103 5.26 12.65 -16.16
N LEU A 104 4.51 13.67 -16.56
CA LEU A 104 5.04 14.79 -17.34
C LEU A 104 6.21 15.46 -16.60
N ARG A 105 6.01 15.81 -15.32
CA ARG A 105 7.05 16.47 -14.50
C ARG A 105 8.25 15.57 -14.27
N LEU A 106 8.03 14.27 -14.05
CA LEU A 106 9.09 13.30 -13.86
C LEU A 106 9.99 13.22 -15.10
N ILE A 107 9.40 13.03 -16.28
CA ILE A 107 10.13 12.93 -17.55
C ILE A 107 10.87 14.23 -17.85
N GLN A 108 10.20 15.39 -17.70
CA GLN A 108 10.84 16.69 -17.90
C GLN A 108 12.03 16.93 -16.96
N ARG A 109 11.92 16.51 -15.70
CA ARG A 109 13.00 16.69 -14.73
C ARG A 109 14.14 15.70 -14.96
N TYR A 110 13.83 14.47 -15.36
CA TYR A 110 14.81 13.46 -15.73
C TYR A 110 15.59 13.87 -16.99
N ALA A 111 14.92 14.41 -18.01
CA ALA A 111 15.56 14.86 -19.24
C ALA A 111 16.64 15.92 -19.02
N ARG A 112 16.50 16.78 -18.00
CA ARG A 112 17.52 17.79 -17.63
C ARG A 112 18.79 17.19 -17.03
N LEU A 113 18.76 15.92 -16.62
CA LEU A 113 19.92 15.20 -16.08
C LEU A 113 20.73 14.50 -17.18
N LEU A 114 20.23 14.48 -18.42
CA LEU A 114 20.92 13.84 -19.53
C LEU A 114 22.13 14.67 -19.95
N THR A 115 23.29 14.02 -20.02
CA THR A 115 24.57 14.63 -20.45
C THR A 115 24.89 14.35 -21.92
N TYR A 116 23.95 13.73 -22.64
CA TYR A 116 24.07 13.36 -24.05
C TYR A 116 22.78 13.74 -24.78
N GLN A 117 22.84 13.89 -26.10
CA GLN A 117 21.63 14.01 -26.92
C GLN A 117 21.03 12.61 -27.12
N PRO A 118 19.76 12.39 -26.72
CA PRO A 118 19.06 11.10 -26.85
C PRO A 118 19.04 10.52 -28.25
#